data_AF-A0A7S2RPI8-F1
#
_entry.id   AF-A0A7S2RPI8-F1
#
_cell.length_a   1.000
_cell.length_b   1.000
_cell.length_c   1.000
_cell.angle_alpha   90.00
_cell.angle_beta   90.00
_cell.angle_gamma   90.00
#
_symmetry.space_group_name_H-M   'P 1'
#
loop_
_entity.id
_entity.type
_entity.pdbx_description
1 polymer ?
#
loop_
_entity_poly.entity_id
_entity_poly.type
_entity_poly.pdbx_seq_one_letter_code
_entity_poly.pdbx_strand_id
1 'polypeptide(L)'
;ELPALEIQYRDFACWERSQIDEDSVKFWKDSLDGFETLNLLTDYPRPSEVDYCGASVYKKLSKYLSERIMQFAKKQGSTLFATLLGAFYILMHKLTGQQDIVIGTATANRSHPQTHDMIGLFVNTLALRANIKGD
;
A
#
# COMPACT_ATOMS: atom_id res chain seq x y z
N GLU A 1 -4.40 -6.49 -35.10
CA GLU A 1 -5.29 -7.20 -34.15
C GLU A 1 -4.49 -7.54 -32.90
N LEU A 2 -5.08 -7.49 -31.72
CA LEU A 2 -4.41 -7.92 -30.48
C LEU A 2 -4.41 -9.46 -30.41
N PRO A 3 -3.37 -10.08 -29.83
CA PRO A 3 -3.36 -11.52 -29.62
C PRO A 3 -4.52 -11.93 -28.71
N ALA A 4 -5.08 -13.12 -28.95
CA ALA A 4 -6.12 -13.67 -28.10
C ALA A 4 -5.58 -13.97 -26.69
N LEU A 5 -6.39 -13.69 -25.66
CA LEU A 5 -6.05 -14.03 -24.28
C LEU A 5 -6.23 -15.53 -24.02
N GLU A 6 -5.23 -16.15 -23.38
CA GLU A 6 -5.28 -17.57 -22.98
C GLU A 6 -6.32 -17.86 -21.90
N ILE A 7 -6.54 -16.90 -20.99
CA ILE A 7 -7.50 -16.97 -19.89
C ILE A 7 -8.30 -15.66 -19.82
N GLN A 8 -9.46 -15.71 -19.16
CA GLN A 8 -10.31 -14.56 -18.91
C GLN A 8 -10.29 -14.18 -17.43
N TYR A 9 -10.75 -12.98 -17.09
CA TYR A 9 -10.75 -12.49 -15.70
C TYR A 9 -11.57 -13.39 -14.76
N ARG A 10 -12.64 -14.02 -15.26
CA ARG A 10 -13.41 -15.01 -14.50
C ARG A 10 -12.56 -16.22 -14.06
N ASP A 11 -11.64 -16.64 -14.91
CA ASP A 11 -10.78 -17.81 -14.64
C ASP A 11 -9.77 -17.44 -13.56
N PHE A 12 -9.21 -16.23 -13.63
CA PHE A 12 -8.39 -15.65 -12.56
C PHE A 12 -9.17 -15.55 -11.24
N ALA A 13 -10.39 -15.04 -11.24
CA ALA A 13 -11.19 -14.89 -10.01
C ALA A 13 -11.54 -16.25 -9.37
N CYS A 14 -11.87 -17.26 -10.18
CA CYS A 14 -12.07 -18.63 -9.70
C CYS A 14 -10.78 -19.22 -9.12
N TRP A 15 -9.66 -19.00 -9.79
CA TRP A 15 -8.35 -19.44 -9.31
C TRP A 15 -7.98 -18.75 -7.99
N GLU A 16 -8.04 -17.42 -7.89
CA GLU A 16 -7.67 -16.66 -6.68
C GLU A 16 -8.45 -17.13 -5.46
N ARG A 17 -9.76 -17.40 -5.63
CA ARG A 17 -10.60 -17.95 -4.55
C ARG A 17 -10.16 -19.33 -4.07
N SER A 18 -9.61 -20.14 -4.96
CA SER A 18 -9.07 -21.47 -4.62
C SER A 18 -7.71 -21.41 -3.90
N GLN A 19 -7.04 -20.25 -3.93
CA GLN A 19 -5.72 -20.05 -3.29
C GLN A 19 -5.82 -19.48 -1.86
N ILE A 20 -7.03 -19.34 -1.30
CA ILE A 20 -7.18 -18.89 0.08
C ILE A 20 -6.60 -19.97 1.01
N ASP A 21 -5.57 -19.58 1.73
CA ASP A 21 -4.81 -20.42 2.65
C ASP A 21 -4.97 -19.93 4.10
N GLU A 22 -5.16 -20.86 5.03
CA GLU A 22 -5.41 -20.56 6.45
C GLU A 22 -4.18 -19.95 7.13
N ASP A 23 -2.97 -20.36 6.74
CA ASP A 23 -1.73 -19.83 7.31
C ASP A 23 -1.55 -18.35 6.95
N SER A 24 -1.88 -17.98 5.71
CA SER A 24 -1.88 -16.59 5.24
C SER A 24 -2.89 -15.73 6.02
N VAL A 25 -4.09 -16.25 6.28
CA VAL A 25 -5.10 -15.54 7.10
C VAL A 25 -4.62 -15.37 8.53
N LYS A 26 -4.04 -16.42 9.12
CA LYS A 26 -3.49 -16.38 10.48
C LYS A 26 -2.35 -15.36 10.57
N PHE A 27 -1.42 -15.36 9.63
CA PHE A 27 -0.33 -14.39 9.57
C PHE A 27 -0.83 -12.95 9.63
N TRP A 28 -1.88 -12.61 8.87
CA TRP A 28 -2.42 -11.25 8.86
C TRP A 28 -3.18 -10.91 10.14
N LYS A 29 -3.90 -11.86 10.74
CA LYS A 29 -4.52 -11.67 12.05
C LYS A 29 -3.47 -11.36 13.11
N ASP A 30 -2.40 -12.15 13.16
CA ASP A 30 -1.33 -12.00 14.13
C ASP A 30 -0.53 -10.70 13.88
N SER A 31 -0.21 -10.40 12.62
CA SER A 31 0.56 -9.20 12.24
C SER A 31 -0.17 -7.89 12.51
N LEU A 32 -1.51 -7.90 12.45
CA LEU A 32 -2.36 -6.73 12.67
C LEU A 32 -3.04 -6.74 14.04
N ASP A 33 -2.72 -7.70 14.91
CA ASP A 33 -3.35 -7.77 16.23
C ASP A 33 -3.01 -6.54 17.08
N GLY A 34 -4.02 -5.99 17.75
CA GLY A 34 -3.85 -4.80 18.59
C GLY A 34 -3.39 -3.54 17.85
N PHE A 35 -3.59 -3.44 16.52
CA PHE A 35 -3.27 -2.22 15.79
C PHE A 35 -4.08 -1.03 16.33
N GLU A 36 -3.46 0.15 16.35
CA GLU A 36 -4.15 1.39 16.67
C GLU A 36 -4.60 2.11 15.39
N THR A 37 -5.78 2.73 15.46
CA THR A 37 -6.20 3.66 14.40
C THR A 37 -5.29 4.88 14.41
N LEU A 38 -4.97 5.40 13.22
CA LEU A 38 -4.17 6.62 13.10
C LEU A 38 -4.93 7.83 13.68
N ASN A 39 -4.37 8.43 14.72
CA ASN A 39 -4.87 9.59 15.45
C ASN A 39 -4.41 10.89 14.79
N LEU A 40 -4.74 11.04 13.51
CA LEU A 40 -4.46 12.27 12.77
C LEU A 40 -5.42 13.38 13.21
N LEU A 41 -4.85 14.53 13.62
CA LEU A 41 -5.64 15.73 13.88
C LEU A 41 -6.31 16.17 12.59
N THR A 42 -7.64 16.11 12.57
CA THR A 42 -8.48 16.49 11.44
C THR A 42 -9.18 17.80 11.75
N ASP A 43 -9.43 18.61 10.72
CA ASP A 43 -10.10 19.91 10.88
C ASP A 43 -11.59 19.77 11.26
N TYR A 44 -12.19 18.62 10.96
CA TYR A 44 -13.60 18.32 11.18
C TYR A 44 -13.77 16.91 11.79
N PRO A 45 -14.80 16.69 12.63
CA PRO A 45 -15.08 15.38 13.19
C PRO A 45 -15.42 14.37 12.09
N ARG A 46 -15.04 13.10 12.30
CA ARG A 46 -15.39 12.01 11.37
C ARG A 46 -16.92 11.82 11.33
N PRO A 47 -17.56 11.91 10.15
CA PRO A 47 -18.98 11.62 9.99
C PRO A 47 -19.33 10.17 10.34
N SER A 48 -20.56 9.91 10.76
CA SER A 48 -21.05 8.54 11.03
C SER A 48 -21.22 7.70 9.77
N GLU A 49 -21.44 8.35 8.62
CA GLU A 49 -21.56 7.72 7.30
C GLU A 49 -20.54 8.35 6.34
N VAL A 50 -19.83 7.54 5.58
CA VAL A 50 -18.80 8.00 4.63
C VAL A 50 -19.47 8.48 3.34
N ASP A 51 -19.23 9.74 2.95
CA ASP A 51 -19.80 10.36 1.73
C ASP A 51 -18.87 10.29 0.50
N TYR A 52 -17.65 9.76 0.67
CA TYR A 52 -16.59 9.64 -0.33
C TYR A 52 -16.15 10.95 -1.01
N CYS A 53 -16.52 12.11 -0.44
CA CYS A 53 -16.10 13.40 -0.96
C CYS A 53 -14.60 13.63 -0.67
N GLY A 54 -13.84 14.03 -1.69
CA GLY A 54 -12.40 14.23 -1.58
C GLY A 54 -11.85 15.26 -2.55
N ALA A 55 -10.65 15.76 -2.28
CA ALA A 55 -9.92 16.68 -3.13
C ALA A 55 -8.45 16.22 -3.30
N SER A 56 -7.79 16.67 -4.35
CA SER A 56 -6.39 16.34 -4.65
C SER A 56 -5.49 17.57 -4.55
N VAL A 57 -4.37 17.44 -3.84
CA VAL A 57 -3.31 18.46 -3.78
C VAL A 57 -2.05 17.91 -4.41
N TYR A 58 -1.57 18.57 -5.47
CA TYR A 58 -0.37 18.15 -6.18
C TYR A 58 0.84 18.99 -5.76
N LYS A 59 1.93 18.32 -5.40
CA LYS A 59 3.23 18.93 -5.13
C LYS A 59 4.31 18.19 -5.91
N LYS A 60 5.18 18.95 -6.58
CA LYS A 60 6.35 18.43 -7.30
C LYS A 60 7.59 18.64 -6.44
N LEU A 61 8.38 17.59 -6.26
CA LEU A 61 9.72 17.70 -5.69
C LEU A 61 10.65 18.32 -6.73
N SER A 62 11.61 19.13 -6.29
CA SER A 62 12.63 19.66 -7.20
C SER A 62 13.46 18.52 -7.79
N LYS A 63 14.05 18.72 -8.96
CA LYS A 63 14.97 17.76 -9.57
C LYS A 63 16.11 17.38 -8.61
N TYR A 64 16.71 18.39 -7.98
CA TYR A 64 17.77 18.20 -6.98
C TYR A 64 17.34 17.29 -5.83
N LEU A 65 16.16 17.53 -5.22
CA LEU A 65 15.67 16.68 -4.12
C LEU A 65 15.37 15.26 -4.60
N SER A 66 14.74 15.12 -5.76
CA SER A 66 14.39 13.83 -6.35
C SER A 66 15.65 12.97 -6.60
N GLU A 67 16.69 13.56 -7.18
CA GLU A 67 17.98 12.89 -7.41
C GLU A 67 18.64 12.43 -6.11
N ARG A 68 18.59 13.26 -5.06
CA ARG A 68 19.14 12.89 -3.76
C ARG A 68 18.40 11.74 -3.11
N ILE A 69 17.07 11.70 -3.20
CA ILE A 69 16.26 10.60 -2.67
C ILE A 69 16.57 9.31 -3.43
N MET A 70 16.66 9.36 -4.76
CA MET A 70 17.03 8.18 -5.58
C MET A 70 18.42 7.64 -5.24
N GLN A 71 19.41 8.53 -5.07
CA GLN A 71 20.75 8.14 -4.65
C GLN A 71 20.77 7.56 -3.24
N PHE A 72 19.98 8.11 -2.32
CA PHE A 72 19.83 7.58 -0.97
C PHE A 72 19.24 6.16 -1.00
N ALA A 73 18.15 5.95 -1.72
CA ALA A 73 17.51 4.63 -1.87
C ALA A 73 18.53 3.59 -2.38
N LYS A 74 19.28 3.94 -3.45
CA LYS A 74 20.33 3.08 -4.01
C LYS A 74 21.44 2.76 -3.00
N LYS A 75 21.91 3.76 -2.24
CA LYS A 75 22.95 3.56 -1.22
C LYS A 75 22.50 2.63 -0.09
N GLN A 76 21.21 2.65 0.26
CA GLN A 76 20.62 1.78 1.29
C GLN A 76 20.17 0.42 0.75
N GLY A 77 20.38 0.10 -0.54
CA GLY A 77 19.88 -1.12 -1.15
C GLY A 77 18.35 -1.22 -1.15
N SER A 78 17.64 -0.09 -1.07
CA SER A 78 16.19 -0.02 -0.96
C SER A 78 15.56 0.51 -2.26
N THR A 79 14.27 0.25 -2.45
CA THR A 79 13.51 0.83 -3.55
C THR A 79 13.15 2.29 -3.24
N LEU A 80 12.91 3.09 -4.29
CA LEU A 80 12.39 4.44 -4.11
C LEU A 80 11.04 4.43 -3.37
N PHE A 81 10.20 3.43 -3.67
CA PHE A 81 8.93 3.21 -2.96
C PHE A 81 9.13 3.03 -1.46
N ALA A 82 9.96 2.07 -1.04
CA ALA A 82 10.20 1.79 0.37
C ALA A 82 10.84 2.99 1.10
N THR A 83 11.71 3.73 0.41
CA THR A 83 12.31 4.97 0.93
C THR A 83 11.24 6.05 1.20
N LEU A 84 10.35 6.30 0.24
CA LEU A 84 9.27 7.29 0.39
C LEU A 84 8.22 6.83 1.40
N LEU A 85 7.90 5.53 1.43
CA LEU A 85 7.01 4.94 2.43
C LEU A 85 7.58 5.11 3.84
N GLY A 86 8.87 4.86 4.04
CA GLY A 86 9.56 5.13 5.31
C GLY A 86 9.51 6.61 5.72
N ALA A 87 9.73 7.52 4.77
CA ALA A 87 9.56 8.95 5.01
C ALA A 87 8.11 9.31 5.38
N PHE A 88 7.12 8.64 4.79
CA PHE A 88 5.70 8.84 5.08
C PHE A 88 5.32 8.31 6.48
N TYR A 89 5.85 7.16 6.90
CA TYR A 89 5.75 6.70 8.30
C TYR A 89 6.32 7.71 9.29
N ILE A 90 7.51 8.26 9.02
CA ILE A 90 8.12 9.29 9.87
C ILE A 90 7.24 10.55 9.91
N LEU A 91 6.64 10.94 8.79
CA LEU A 91 5.71 12.07 8.75
C LEU A 91 4.49 11.82 9.64
N MET A 92 3.86 10.64 9.53
CA MET A 92 2.71 10.26 10.36
C MET A 92 3.08 10.24 11.84
N HIS A 93 4.23 9.68 12.19
CA HIS A 93 4.77 9.71 13.56
C HIS A 93 4.94 11.15 14.07
N LYS A 94 5.54 12.04 13.26
CA LYS A 94 5.76 13.45 13.65
C LYS A 94 4.46 14.23 13.84
N LEU A 95 3.40 13.89 13.09
CA LEU A 95 2.10 14.55 13.19
C LEU A 95 1.24 14.02 14.34
N THR A 96 1.35 12.73 14.66
CA THR A 96 0.44 12.06 15.62
C THR A 96 1.10 11.68 16.94
N GLY A 97 2.42 11.58 16.99
CA GLY A 97 3.17 10.98 18.10
C GLY A 97 3.10 9.44 18.17
N GLN A 98 2.29 8.78 17.34
CA GLN A 98 2.12 7.33 17.37
C GLN A 98 3.36 6.58 16.90
N GLN A 99 3.63 5.44 17.52
CA GLN A 99 4.80 4.60 17.22
C GLN A 99 4.44 3.39 16.39
N ASP A 100 3.27 2.81 16.62
CA ASP A 100 2.73 1.73 15.81
C ASP A 100 1.76 2.32 14.78
N ILE A 101 2.12 2.20 13.50
CA ILE A 101 1.39 2.84 12.40
C ILE A 101 1.11 1.80 11.33
N VAL A 102 -0.14 1.78 10.84
CA VAL A 102 -0.57 0.95 9.72
C VAL A 102 -0.87 1.83 8.51
N ILE A 103 -0.27 1.51 7.35
CA ILE A 103 -0.47 2.20 6.07
C ILE A 103 -0.87 1.19 5.00
N GLY A 104 -2.01 1.47 4.33
CA GLY A 104 -2.45 0.69 3.18
C GLY A 104 -1.70 1.07 1.91
N THR A 105 -1.25 0.08 1.13
CA THR A 105 -0.68 0.27 -0.20
C THR A 105 -1.37 -0.62 -1.23
N ALA A 106 -1.56 -0.10 -2.44
CA ALA A 106 -2.03 -0.90 -3.56
C ALA A 106 -0.88 -1.71 -4.18
N THR A 107 -1.15 -2.97 -4.51
CA THR A 107 -0.28 -3.82 -5.33
C THR A 107 -1.00 -4.23 -6.60
N ALA A 108 -0.25 -4.46 -7.67
CA ALA A 108 -0.83 -4.80 -8.97
C ALA A 108 -1.50 -6.18 -8.99
N ASN A 109 -1.07 -7.11 -8.12
CA ASN A 109 -1.54 -8.50 -8.03
C ASN A 109 -1.57 -9.25 -9.38
N ARG A 110 -0.55 -9.00 -10.21
CA ARG A 110 -0.39 -9.61 -11.55
C ARG A 110 0.90 -10.43 -11.61
N SER A 111 1.01 -11.42 -10.72
CA SER A 111 2.19 -12.31 -10.65
C SER A 111 2.24 -13.30 -11.81
N HIS A 112 1.08 -13.64 -12.39
CA HIS A 112 0.97 -14.57 -13.52
C HIS A 112 1.11 -13.84 -14.86
N PRO A 113 1.99 -14.27 -15.77
CA PRO A 113 2.21 -13.62 -17.06
C PRO A 113 0.93 -13.43 -17.88
N GLN A 114 0.02 -14.40 -17.80
CA GLN A 114 -1.26 -14.43 -18.50
C GLN A 114 -2.22 -13.30 -18.07
N THR A 115 -1.94 -12.66 -16.93
CA THR A 115 -2.72 -11.53 -16.43
C THR A 115 -2.19 -10.19 -16.91
N HIS A 116 -0.98 -10.08 -17.48
CA HIS A 116 -0.35 -8.78 -17.72
C HIS A 116 -1.16 -7.85 -18.64
N ASP A 117 -1.65 -8.38 -19.76
CA ASP A 117 -2.42 -7.61 -20.76
C ASP A 117 -3.94 -7.70 -20.55
N MET A 118 -4.38 -8.36 -19.47
CA MET A 118 -5.79 -8.60 -19.21
C MET A 118 -6.47 -7.38 -18.56
N ILE A 119 -7.61 -6.98 -19.09
CA ILE A 119 -8.49 -6.00 -18.43
C ILE A 119 -9.23 -6.68 -17.27
N GLY A 120 -9.14 -6.10 -16.07
CA GLY A 120 -9.78 -6.62 -14.86
C GLY A 120 -9.35 -5.87 -13.60
N LEU A 121 -10.07 -6.11 -12.50
CA LEU A 121 -9.73 -5.57 -11.18
C LEU A 121 -8.80 -6.54 -10.46
N PHE A 122 -7.49 -6.31 -10.58
CA PHE A 122 -6.48 -7.11 -9.89
C PHE A 122 -5.97 -6.43 -8.62
N VAL A 123 -6.10 -5.10 -8.52
CA VAL A 123 -5.49 -4.31 -7.44
C VAL A 123 -5.86 -4.88 -6.06
N ASN A 124 -4.83 -5.24 -5.29
CA ASN A 124 -4.98 -5.71 -3.92
C ASN A 124 -4.38 -4.69 -2.95
N THR A 125 -5.07 -4.43 -1.83
CA THR A 125 -4.58 -3.53 -0.78
C THR A 125 -3.86 -4.33 0.29
N LEU A 126 -2.59 -4.01 0.54
CA LEU A 126 -1.80 -4.57 1.63
C LEU A 126 -1.71 -3.56 2.78
N ALA A 127 -2.05 -3.99 3.99
CA ALA A 127 -1.85 -3.22 5.21
C ALA A 127 -0.42 -3.46 5.72
N LEU A 128 0.43 -2.45 5.60
CA LEU A 128 1.79 -2.51 6.11
C LEU A 128 1.78 -1.90 7.52
N ARG A 129 2.30 -2.63 8.51
CA ARG A 129 2.43 -2.16 9.89
C ARG A 129 3.91 -1.92 10.20
N ALA A 130 4.23 -0.81 10.84
CA ALA A 130 5.59 -0.50 11.25
C ALA A 130 5.62 0.14 12.65
N ASN A 131 6.58 -0.31 13.48
CA ASN A 131 6.92 0.34 14.74
C ASN A 131 8.13 1.27 14.55
N ILE A 132 7.93 2.57 14.79
CA ILE A 132 8.92 3.63 14.54
C ILE A 132 10.02 3.69 15.61
N LYS A 133 9.78 3.18 16.82
CA LYS A 133 10.79 3.21 17.89
C LYS A 133 11.97 2.28 17.62
N GLY A 134 11.80 1.27 16.77
CA GLY A 134 12.69 0.11 16.75
C GLY A 134 12.59 -0.70 18.05
N ASP A 135 13.16 -1.89 18.05
CA ASP A 135 13.43 -2.66 19.28
C ASP A 135 14.72 -2.13 19.95
#